data_AF-A0A094E887-F1
#
_entry.id   AF-A0A094E887-F1
#
_cell.length_a   1.000
_cell.length_b   1.000
_cell.length_c   1.000
_cell.angle_alpha   90.00
_cell.angle_beta   90.00
_cell.angle_gamma   90.00
#
_symmetry.space_group_name_H-M   'P 1'
#
loop_
_entity.id
_entity.type
_entity.pdbx_description
1 polymer ?
#
loop_
_entity_poly.entity_id
_entity_poly.type
_entity_poly.pdbx_seq_one_letter_code
_entity_poly.pdbx_strand_id
1 'polypeptide(L)'
;MAEALGLASSVITVIDLSAKVASWCSEYYTNVKNARDDIERLQREAEGLKATLERVQSLCDGPNGVKLQESQSLCEAIKDCKKQLDQLETKLEPRTTNKLMSRYGMRALRWPLKSKEVDGIMKKLGNCKNNISFSLQVDQEVQILNIHQKIVLDKLPSADNAEFDSHGEEHNARCYQGTRVELLRQIDTWASNRGSERIFWLNGMAGTGKSTISRTVAQTFADKGDLGASFFFKRGEGDRGHAGMFITTIATQLIQKLPSLAP
;
A
#
# COMPACT_ATOMS: atom_id res chain seq x y z
N MET A 1 -19.39 -5.28 14.95
CA MET A 1 -19.59 -4.60 13.64
C MET A 1 -19.62 -3.10 13.86
N ALA A 2 -18.45 -2.48 13.94
CA ALA A 2 -18.19 -1.04 13.83
C ALA A 2 -16.66 -0.91 13.87
N GLU A 3 -16.07 0.04 13.14
CA GLU A 3 -14.62 0.22 12.91
C GLU A 3 -14.09 -0.43 11.60
N ALA A 4 -14.61 0.03 10.46
CA ALA A 4 -13.86 0.07 9.22
C ALA A 4 -14.29 1.28 8.38
N LEU A 5 -14.34 2.47 8.99
CA LEU A 5 -14.30 3.70 8.22
C LEU A 5 -12.84 3.88 7.81
N GLY A 6 -12.50 3.47 6.59
CA GLY A 6 -11.13 3.51 6.06
C GLY A 6 -10.49 4.89 6.18
N LEU A 7 -9.16 4.95 6.05
CA LEU A 7 -8.38 6.19 6.19
C LEU A 7 -8.98 7.37 5.41
N ALA A 8 -9.47 7.13 4.19
CA ALA A 8 -10.13 8.15 3.36
C ALA A 8 -11.35 8.79 4.06
N SER A 9 -12.22 8.01 4.71
CA SER A 9 -13.36 8.56 5.47
C SER A 9 -12.90 9.36 6.68
N SER A 10 -11.83 8.89 7.35
CA SER A 10 -11.22 9.63 8.47
C SER A 10 -10.64 10.96 7.99
N VAL A 11 -9.93 10.98 6.85
CA VAL A 11 -9.37 12.20 6.24
C VAL A 11 -10.48 13.20 5.92
N ILE A 12 -11.56 12.77 5.25
CA ILE A 12 -12.72 13.63 4.94
C ILE A 12 -13.30 14.25 6.21
N THR A 13 -13.48 13.43 7.27
CA THR A 13 -13.98 13.93 8.56
C THR A 13 -13.10 15.04 9.13
N VAL A 14 -11.77 14.87 9.06
CA VAL A 14 -10.81 15.87 9.59
C VAL A 14 -10.78 17.13 8.71
N ILE A 15 -10.95 17.00 7.39
CA ILE A 15 -11.13 18.14 6.47
C ILE A 15 -12.35 18.96 6.87
N ASP A 16 -13.50 18.31 7.06
CA ASP A 16 -14.76 18.99 7.43
C ASP A 16 -14.64 19.70 8.79
N LEU A 17 -14.02 19.04 9.78
CA LEU A 17 -13.73 19.64 11.09
C LEU A 17 -12.83 20.87 10.97
N SER A 18 -11.75 20.80 10.17
CA SER A 18 -10.83 21.92 9.97
C SER A 18 -11.52 23.12 9.31
N ALA A 19 -12.40 22.86 8.33
CA ALA A 19 -13.20 23.90 7.67
C ALA A 19 -14.18 24.55 8.66
N LYS A 20 -14.80 23.75 9.54
CA LYS A 20 -15.72 24.25 10.57
C LYS A 20 -15.01 25.10 11.61
N VAL A 21 -13.82 24.71 12.05
CA VAL A 21 -12.96 25.53 12.94
C VAL A 21 -12.60 26.86 12.26
N ALA A 22 -12.20 26.84 10.99
CA ALA A 22 -11.89 28.07 10.24
C ALA A 22 -13.11 29.01 10.11
N SER A 23 -14.30 28.44 9.92
CA SER A 23 -15.56 29.19 9.92
C SER A 23 -15.83 29.85 11.27
N TRP A 24 -15.66 29.14 12.39
CA TRP A 24 -15.79 29.73 13.73
C TRP A 24 -14.79 30.85 13.96
N CYS A 25 -13.53 30.68 13.55
CA CYS A 25 -12.52 31.74 13.64
C CYS A 25 -12.95 32.99 12.85
N SER A 26 -13.46 32.82 11.62
CA SER A 26 -13.96 33.94 10.81
C SER A 26 -15.12 34.69 11.50
N GLU A 27 -16.04 33.95 12.13
CA GLU A 27 -17.16 34.55 12.86
C GLU A 27 -16.68 35.32 14.10
N TYR A 28 -15.74 34.77 14.87
CA TYR A 28 -15.14 35.49 15.99
C TYR A 28 -14.33 36.71 15.55
N TYR A 29 -13.65 36.66 14.40
CA TYR A 29 -12.87 37.78 13.87
C TYR A 29 -13.72 39.02 13.61
N THR A 30 -14.92 38.82 13.06
CA THR A 30 -15.86 39.91 12.79
C THR A 30 -16.45 40.53 14.06
N ASN A 31 -16.62 39.74 15.13
CA ASN A 31 -17.34 40.15 16.34
C ASN A 31 -16.43 40.50 17.54
N VAL A 32 -15.17 40.03 17.58
CA VAL A 32 -14.26 40.19 18.72
C VAL A 32 -12.98 40.93 18.31
N LYS A 33 -12.75 42.11 18.88
CA LYS A 33 -11.59 42.95 18.57
C LYS A 33 -10.32 42.60 19.37
N ASN A 34 -10.46 42.09 20.59
CA ASN A 34 -9.35 41.95 21.54
C ASN A 34 -8.52 40.66 21.39
N ALA A 35 -8.83 39.81 20.40
CA ALA A 35 -8.15 38.53 20.17
C ALA A 35 -7.86 38.27 18.68
N ARG A 36 -7.85 39.32 17.84
CA ARG A 36 -7.76 39.18 16.37
C ARG A 36 -6.52 38.43 15.92
N ASP A 37 -5.35 38.73 16.48
CA ASP A 37 -4.11 38.07 16.10
C ASP A 37 -4.15 36.55 16.39
N ASP A 38 -4.67 36.16 17.56
CA ASP A 38 -4.83 34.76 17.94
C ASP A 38 -5.84 34.04 17.02
N ILE A 39 -6.94 34.72 16.67
CA ILE A 39 -7.96 34.21 15.74
C ILE A 39 -7.38 34.00 14.34
N GLU A 40 -6.65 34.99 13.80
CA GLU A 40 -6.02 34.91 12.48
C GLU A 40 -4.94 33.84 12.42
N ARG A 41 -4.16 33.67 13.49
CA ARG A 41 -3.14 32.61 13.57
C ARG A 41 -3.80 31.24 13.53
N LEU A 42 -4.84 31.03 14.34
CA LEU A 42 -5.56 29.77 14.41
C LEU A 42 -6.28 29.45 13.09
N GLN A 43 -6.89 30.46 12.46
CA GLN A 43 -7.52 30.32 11.15
C GLN A 43 -6.53 29.85 10.09
N ARG A 44 -5.37 30.53 9.99
CA ARG A 44 -4.31 30.15 9.03
C ARG A 44 -3.81 28.73 9.25
N GLU A 45 -3.65 28.31 10.50
CA GLU A 45 -3.20 26.94 10.81
C GLU A 45 -4.27 25.90 10.43
N ALA A 46 -5.54 26.17 10.71
CA ALA A 46 -6.65 25.29 10.32
C ALA A 46 -6.79 25.16 8.81
N GLU A 47 -6.70 26.28 8.07
CA GLU A 47 -6.70 26.29 6.60
C GLU A 47 -5.48 25.57 6.02
N GLY A 48 -4.30 25.76 6.62
CA GLY A 48 -3.07 25.05 6.23
C GLY A 48 -3.17 23.54 6.44
N LEU A 49 -3.75 23.10 7.57
CA LEU A 49 -3.99 21.69 7.86
C LEU A 49 -5.03 21.10 6.88
N LYS A 50 -6.11 21.83 6.60
CA LYS A 50 -7.11 21.46 5.59
C LYS A 50 -6.46 21.17 4.24
N ALA A 51 -5.64 22.10 3.74
CA ALA A 51 -4.98 21.95 2.45
C ALA A 51 -4.02 20.75 2.41
N THR A 52 -3.32 20.45 3.52
CA THR A 52 -2.50 19.23 3.63
C THR A 52 -3.36 17.96 3.57
N LEU A 53 -4.51 17.95 4.25
CA LEU A 53 -5.41 16.79 4.27
C LEU A 53 -6.12 16.58 2.93
N GLU A 54 -6.47 17.63 2.20
CA GLU A 54 -7.01 17.53 0.84
C GLU A 54 -6.00 16.88 -0.13
N ARG A 55 -4.70 17.14 0.05
CA ARG A 55 -3.65 16.43 -0.69
C ARG A 55 -3.56 14.96 -0.29
N VAL A 56 -3.73 14.63 0.99
CA VAL A 56 -3.79 13.23 1.42
C VAL A 56 -5.01 12.54 0.81
N GLN A 57 -6.15 13.21 0.75
CA GLN A 57 -7.37 12.67 0.15
C GLN A 57 -7.17 12.38 -1.35
N SER A 58 -6.58 13.30 -2.11
CA SER A 58 -6.32 13.06 -3.54
C SER A 58 -5.34 11.91 -3.79
N LEU A 59 -4.38 11.69 -2.87
CA LEU A 59 -3.49 10.53 -2.91
C LEU A 59 -4.24 9.22 -2.55
N CYS A 60 -5.18 9.27 -1.61
CA CYS A 60 -6.03 8.13 -1.25
C CYS A 60 -6.99 7.73 -2.37
N ASP A 61 -7.45 8.68 -3.17
CA ASP A 61 -8.30 8.43 -4.34
C ASP A 61 -7.49 7.99 -5.59
N GLY A 62 -6.16 8.10 -5.52
CA GLY A 62 -5.24 7.72 -6.57
C GLY A 62 -4.88 6.22 -6.59
N PRO A 63 -4.05 5.79 -7.56
CA PRO A 63 -3.65 4.39 -7.73
C PRO A 63 -2.89 3.80 -6.53
N ASN A 64 -2.34 4.65 -5.67
CA ASN A 64 -1.61 4.26 -4.46
C ASN A 64 -2.47 4.25 -3.19
N GLY A 65 -3.78 4.52 -3.31
CA GLY A 65 -4.67 4.71 -2.18
C GLY A 65 -4.75 3.52 -1.22
N VAL A 66 -4.74 2.29 -1.75
CA VAL A 66 -4.81 1.06 -0.93
C VAL A 66 -3.61 0.96 0.02
N LYS A 67 -2.40 1.24 -0.46
CA LYS A 67 -1.18 1.18 0.36
C LYS A 67 -1.13 2.29 1.41
N LEU A 68 -1.62 3.48 1.06
CA LEU A 68 -1.74 4.59 2.02
C LEU A 68 -2.73 4.27 3.14
N GLN A 69 -3.83 3.58 2.83
CA GLN A 69 -4.81 3.12 3.81
C GLN A 69 -4.25 2.09 4.80
N GLU A 70 -3.20 1.37 4.42
CA GLU A 70 -2.48 0.40 5.28
C GLU A 70 -1.39 1.06 6.14
N SER A 71 -1.03 2.33 5.89
CA SER A 71 0.01 3.04 6.62
C SER A 71 -0.44 3.35 8.06
N GLN A 72 0.03 2.56 9.02
CA GLN A 72 -0.29 2.73 10.43
C GLN A 72 0.15 4.10 10.98
N SER A 73 1.32 4.59 10.55
CA SER A 73 1.85 5.90 10.99
C SER A 73 0.96 7.06 10.55
N LEU A 74 0.48 7.01 9.29
CA LEU A 74 -0.41 8.02 8.73
C LEU A 74 -1.80 7.97 9.40
N CYS A 75 -2.32 6.76 9.63
CA CYS A 75 -3.57 6.56 10.37
C CYS A 75 -3.51 7.16 11.78
N GLU A 76 -2.44 6.90 12.54
CA GLU A 76 -2.26 7.44 13.89
C GLU A 76 -2.10 8.97 13.87
N ALA A 77 -1.35 9.52 12.90
CA ALA A 77 -1.21 10.96 12.73
C ALA A 77 -2.56 11.65 12.46
N ILE A 78 -3.40 11.09 11.59
CA ILE A 78 -4.73 11.63 11.27
C ILE A 78 -5.70 11.50 12.45
N LYS A 79 -5.64 10.40 13.22
CA LYS A 79 -6.43 10.25 14.46
C LYS A 79 -6.06 11.32 15.49
N ASP A 80 -4.78 11.59 15.68
CA ASP A 80 -4.36 12.66 16.59
C ASP A 80 -4.83 14.03 16.08
N CYS A 81 -4.71 14.31 14.78
CA CYS A 81 -5.27 15.52 14.16
C CYS A 81 -6.75 15.70 14.47
N LYS A 82 -7.54 14.64 14.25
CA LYS A 82 -8.98 14.61 14.54
C LYS A 82 -9.25 14.99 15.99
N LYS A 83 -8.56 14.32 16.93
CA LYS A 83 -8.71 14.56 18.36
C LYS A 83 -8.39 16.00 18.75
N GLN A 84 -7.34 16.60 18.19
CA GLN A 84 -7.02 18.01 18.47
C GLN A 84 -8.07 18.97 17.89
N LEU A 85 -8.57 18.72 16.69
CA LEU A 85 -9.61 19.54 16.06
C LEU A 85 -10.96 19.41 16.78
N ASP A 86 -11.38 18.21 17.20
CA ASP A 86 -12.61 18.02 17.99
C ASP A 86 -12.54 18.78 19.32
N GLN A 87 -11.40 18.72 20.01
CA GLN A 87 -11.17 19.47 21.25
C GLN A 87 -11.18 20.98 21.03
N LEU A 88 -10.73 21.44 19.87
CA LEU A 88 -10.74 22.85 19.51
C LEU A 88 -12.14 23.32 19.14
N GLU A 89 -12.85 22.56 18.31
CA GLU A 89 -14.20 22.84 17.86
C GLU A 89 -15.15 22.96 19.05
N THR A 90 -15.12 21.99 19.98
CA THR A 90 -15.95 22.01 21.20
C THR A 90 -15.70 23.23 22.10
N LYS A 91 -14.50 23.81 22.05
CA LYS A 91 -14.19 25.07 22.75
C LYS A 91 -14.66 26.32 22.00
N LEU A 92 -14.67 26.27 20.67
CA LEU A 92 -15.08 27.37 19.80
C LEU A 92 -16.59 27.42 19.56
N GLU A 93 -17.30 26.30 19.72
CA GLU A 93 -18.75 26.26 19.54
C GLU A 93 -19.45 27.18 20.56
N PRO A 94 -20.22 28.18 20.11
CA PRO A 94 -20.93 29.07 21.00
C PRO A 94 -22.05 28.32 21.71
N ARG A 95 -21.97 28.20 23.04
CA ARG A 95 -23.05 27.63 23.87
C ARG A 95 -24.31 28.48 23.68
N THR A 96 -25.19 28.03 22.80
CA THR A 96 -26.44 28.71 22.52
C THR A 96 -27.35 28.58 23.74
N THR A 97 -27.50 29.64 24.51
CA THR A 97 -28.54 29.74 25.53
C THR A 97 -29.85 30.07 24.81
N ASN A 98 -30.69 29.04 24.61
CA ASN A 98 -32.06 29.08 24.09
C ASN A 98 -32.29 29.66 22.67
N LYS A 99 -32.75 28.77 21.77
CA LYS A 99 -33.17 29.02 20.37
C LYS A 99 -34.37 29.97 20.17
N LEU A 100 -34.75 30.80 21.16
CA LEU A 100 -35.98 31.62 21.10
C LEU A 100 -35.76 33.14 20.96
N MET A 101 -34.53 33.61 20.74
CA MET A 101 -34.29 35.00 20.31
C MET A 101 -33.34 35.04 19.12
N SER A 102 -33.89 35.16 17.91
CA SER A 102 -33.11 35.48 16.70
C SER A 102 -33.89 36.45 15.83
N ARG A 103 -33.74 37.74 16.13
CA ARG A 103 -33.91 38.83 15.15
C ARG A 103 -33.10 40.09 15.45
N TYR A 104 -32.37 40.14 16.57
CA TYR A 104 -31.38 41.17 16.85
C TYR A 104 -30.02 40.51 17.12
N GLY A 105 -29.01 40.93 16.37
CA GLY A 105 -27.74 40.23 16.14
C GLY A 105 -26.95 39.79 17.38
N MET A 106 -26.08 38.82 17.13
CA MET A 106 -25.14 38.17 18.05
C MET A 106 -24.09 39.13 18.65
N ARG A 107 -24.53 40.16 19.39
CA ARG A 107 -23.65 41.13 20.06
C ARG A 107 -22.93 40.58 21.31
N ALA A 108 -22.88 39.26 21.50
CA ALA A 108 -22.39 38.64 22.73
C ALA A 108 -21.42 37.46 22.51
N LEU A 109 -20.84 37.29 21.32
CA LEU A 109 -19.77 36.31 21.14
C LEU A 109 -18.52 36.81 21.85
N ARG A 110 -18.13 36.13 22.93
CA ARG A 110 -16.88 36.35 23.64
C ARG A 110 -15.90 35.26 23.26
N TRP A 111 -14.67 35.66 22.90
CA TRP A 111 -13.61 34.70 22.59
C TRP A 111 -13.31 33.81 23.80
N PRO A 112 -13.37 32.47 23.66
CA PRO A 112 -13.31 31.55 24.80
C PRO A 112 -11.88 31.14 25.19
N LEU A 113 -10.88 31.41 24.36
CA LEU A 113 -9.51 30.93 24.55
C LEU A 113 -8.58 32.02 25.10
N LYS A 114 -7.64 31.63 25.97
CA LYS A 114 -6.50 32.49 26.33
C LYS A 114 -5.38 32.32 25.30
N SER A 115 -4.58 33.37 25.09
CA SER A 115 -3.46 33.31 24.12
C SER A 115 -2.49 32.13 24.37
N LYS A 116 -2.16 31.83 25.64
CA LYS A 116 -1.35 30.63 25.99
C LYS A 116 -1.99 29.30 25.57
N GLU A 117 -3.32 29.21 25.60
CA GLU A 117 -4.03 28.02 25.10
C GLU A 117 -3.96 27.96 23.57
N VAL A 118 -4.09 29.09 22.89
CA VAL A 118 -3.94 29.20 21.43
C VAL A 118 -2.54 28.76 21.01
N ASP A 119 -1.49 29.22 21.67
CA ASP A 119 -0.12 28.77 21.39
C ASP A 119 0.06 27.25 21.59
N GLY A 120 -0.56 26.70 22.63
CA GLY A 120 -0.59 25.25 22.87
C GLY A 120 -1.29 24.48 21.75
N ILE A 121 -2.43 24.98 21.27
CA ILE A 121 -3.19 24.39 20.16
C ILE A 121 -2.39 24.48 18.86
N MET A 122 -1.81 25.65 18.55
CA MET A 122 -0.97 25.87 17.38
C MET A 122 0.20 24.88 17.34
N LYS A 123 0.88 24.65 18.47
CA LYS A 123 1.98 23.68 18.55
C LYS A 123 1.52 22.26 18.24
N LYS A 124 0.35 21.86 18.74
CA LYS A 124 -0.20 20.52 18.49
C LYS A 124 -0.64 20.34 17.03
N LEU A 125 -1.33 21.32 16.45
CA LEU A 125 -1.73 21.29 15.04
C LEU A 125 -0.52 21.31 14.09
N GLY A 126 0.52 22.09 14.43
CA GLY A 126 1.77 22.09 13.69
C GLY A 126 2.49 20.74 13.73
N ASN A 127 2.53 20.08 14.89
CA ASN A 127 3.08 18.73 15.02
C ASN A 127 2.29 17.70 14.19
N CYS A 128 0.97 17.78 14.24
CA CYS A 128 0.04 16.99 13.44
C CYS A 128 0.35 17.08 11.94
N LYS A 129 0.46 18.31 11.42
CA LYS A 129 0.82 18.58 10.02
C LYS A 129 2.21 18.03 9.66
N ASN A 130 3.20 18.22 10.53
CA ASN A 130 4.55 17.73 10.31
C ASN A 130 4.61 16.19 10.28
N ASN A 131 3.89 15.52 11.19
CA ASN A 131 3.81 14.07 11.24
C ASN A 131 3.15 13.50 9.98
N ILE A 132 2.04 14.10 9.51
CA ILE A 132 1.42 13.72 8.23
C ILE A 132 2.42 13.89 7.09
N SER A 133 3.10 15.04 7.00
CA SER A 133 4.08 15.31 5.94
C SER A 133 5.24 14.31 5.98
N PHE A 134 5.73 13.96 7.17
CA PHE A 134 6.81 13.00 7.35
C PHE A 134 6.38 11.58 6.96
N SER A 135 5.20 11.13 7.40
CA SER A 135 4.64 9.83 7.01
C SER A 135 4.50 9.72 5.49
N LEU A 136 4.00 10.76 4.82
CA LEU A 136 3.92 10.79 3.36
C LEU A 136 5.28 10.70 2.67
N GLN A 137 6.31 11.36 3.22
CA GLN A 137 7.67 11.32 2.67
C GLN A 137 8.29 9.91 2.78
N VAL A 138 8.13 9.26 3.93
CA VAL A 138 8.59 7.87 4.12
C VAL A 138 7.89 6.93 3.15
N ASP A 139 6.58 7.07 2.99
CA ASP A 139 5.81 6.25 2.03
C ASP A 139 6.26 6.49 0.59
N GLN A 140 6.64 7.73 0.23
CA GLN A 140 7.18 8.07 -1.08
C GLN A 140 8.57 7.44 -1.32
N GLU A 141 9.48 7.44 -0.34
CA GLU A 141 10.79 6.80 -0.47
C GLU A 141 10.68 5.29 -0.68
N VAL A 142 9.79 4.62 0.07
CA VAL A 142 9.54 3.17 -0.12
C VAL A 142 9.02 2.89 -1.54
N GLN A 143 8.19 3.77 -2.11
CA GLN A 143 7.76 3.60 -3.50
C GLN A 143 8.90 3.78 -4.50
N ILE A 144 9.78 4.76 -4.29
CA ILE A 144 10.95 4.97 -5.15
C ILE A 144 11.86 3.73 -5.13
N LEU A 145 12.09 3.13 -3.96
CA LEU A 145 12.86 1.89 -3.84
C LEU A 145 12.21 0.73 -4.62
N ASN A 146 10.90 0.54 -4.47
CA ASN A 146 10.18 -0.50 -5.22
C ASN A 146 10.23 -0.28 -6.74
N ILE A 147 10.11 0.97 -7.20
CA ILE A 147 10.24 1.32 -8.62
C ILE A 147 11.66 1.03 -9.12
N HIS A 148 12.68 1.41 -8.35
CA HIS A 148 14.07 1.16 -8.71
C HIS A 148 14.33 -0.34 -8.85
N GLN A 149 13.88 -1.13 -7.89
CA GLN A 149 13.96 -2.59 -7.93
C GLN A 149 13.27 -3.13 -9.19
N LYS A 150 12.05 -2.69 -9.51
CA LYS A 150 11.34 -3.11 -10.73
C LYS A 150 12.10 -2.75 -12.01
N ILE A 151 12.65 -1.53 -12.10
CA ILE A 151 13.44 -1.08 -13.26
C ILE A 151 14.70 -1.95 -13.43
N VAL A 152 15.36 -2.31 -12.33
CA VAL A 152 16.54 -3.19 -12.38
C VAL A 152 16.15 -4.60 -12.84
N LEU A 153 15.02 -5.12 -12.39
CA LEU A 153 14.52 -6.44 -12.80
C LEU A 153 14.08 -6.47 -14.26
N ASP A 154 13.42 -5.43 -14.76
CA ASP A 154 13.03 -5.32 -16.18
C ASP A 154 14.24 -5.28 -17.12
N LYS A 155 15.45 -4.99 -16.62
CA LYS A 155 16.69 -5.05 -17.41
C LYS A 155 17.29 -6.45 -17.51
N LEU A 156 16.84 -7.42 -16.69
CA LEU A 156 17.33 -8.79 -16.79
C LEU A 156 16.68 -9.45 -18.01
N PRO A 157 17.47 -9.87 -19.02
CA PRO A 157 16.91 -10.54 -20.18
C PRO A 157 16.32 -11.89 -19.75
N SER A 158 15.10 -12.18 -20.17
CA SER A 158 14.39 -13.43 -19.87
C SER A 158 14.00 -14.09 -21.18
N ALA A 159 14.05 -15.43 -21.22
CA ALA A 159 13.61 -16.19 -22.38
C ALA A 159 12.08 -16.26 -22.42
N ASP A 160 11.49 -15.80 -23.52
CA ASP A 160 10.06 -15.92 -23.75
C ASP A 160 9.62 -17.39 -23.78
N ASN A 161 8.46 -17.68 -23.19
CA ASN A 161 7.86 -19.01 -23.12
C ASN A 161 8.73 -20.10 -22.44
N ALA A 162 9.73 -19.72 -21.63
CA ALA A 162 10.55 -20.69 -20.92
C ALA A 162 9.79 -21.39 -19.78
N GLU A 163 8.78 -20.71 -19.22
CA GLU A 163 7.98 -21.17 -18.09
C GLU A 163 6.99 -22.28 -18.46
N PHE A 164 6.72 -23.18 -17.51
CA PHE A 164 5.85 -24.33 -17.70
C PHE A 164 4.39 -23.97 -18.02
N ASP A 165 3.94 -22.81 -17.57
CA ASP A 165 2.60 -22.24 -17.70
C ASP A 165 2.55 -21.09 -18.72
N SER A 166 3.62 -20.89 -19.49
CA SER A 166 3.60 -19.95 -20.60
C SER A 166 2.61 -20.38 -21.69
N HIS A 167 2.09 -19.40 -22.45
CA HIS A 167 1.17 -19.67 -23.56
C HIS A 167 1.77 -20.66 -24.59
N GLY A 168 3.08 -20.57 -24.86
CA GLY A 168 3.78 -21.53 -25.73
C GLY A 168 3.87 -22.96 -25.17
N GLU A 169 3.59 -23.17 -23.89
CA GLU A 169 3.52 -24.49 -23.24
C GLU A 169 2.08 -24.97 -22.97
N GLU A 170 1.06 -24.12 -23.12
CA GLU A 170 -0.33 -24.42 -22.73
C GLU A 170 -0.88 -25.69 -23.41
N HIS A 171 -0.60 -25.87 -24.70
CA HIS A 171 -1.05 -27.03 -25.47
C HIS A 171 -0.18 -28.28 -25.31
N ASN A 172 0.89 -28.22 -24.51
CA ASN A 172 1.75 -29.37 -24.33
C ASN A 172 1.15 -30.39 -23.36
N ALA A 173 1.20 -31.66 -23.76
CA ALA A 173 0.64 -32.75 -22.99
C ALA A 173 1.26 -32.85 -21.58
N ARG A 174 0.39 -33.03 -20.58
CA ARG A 174 0.68 -33.49 -19.21
C ARG A 174 0.32 -34.98 -19.09
N CYS A 175 0.74 -35.64 -18.02
CA CYS A 175 0.42 -37.04 -17.78
C CYS A 175 -1.10 -37.18 -17.60
N TYR A 176 -1.69 -38.21 -18.20
CA TYR A 176 -3.08 -38.56 -17.94
C TYR A 176 -3.27 -38.94 -16.47
N GLN A 177 -4.44 -38.61 -15.93
CA GLN A 177 -4.80 -38.97 -14.55
C GLN A 177 -4.65 -40.48 -14.34
N GLY A 178 -4.04 -40.87 -13.21
CA GLY A 178 -3.80 -42.29 -12.88
C GLY A 178 -2.63 -42.94 -13.63
N THR A 179 -1.91 -42.21 -14.48
CA THR A 179 -0.68 -42.72 -15.13
C THR A 179 0.58 -42.25 -14.41
N ARG A 180 1.66 -43.03 -14.51
CA ARG A 180 2.99 -42.71 -13.93
C ARG A 180 2.98 -42.39 -12.42
N VAL A 181 1.94 -42.82 -11.71
CA VAL A 181 1.65 -42.49 -10.30
C VAL A 181 2.86 -42.75 -9.40
N GLU A 182 3.46 -43.94 -9.50
CA GLU A 182 4.59 -44.31 -8.65
C GLU A 182 5.84 -43.45 -8.92
N LEU A 183 6.11 -43.11 -10.19
CA LEU A 183 7.23 -42.24 -10.54
C LEU A 183 6.99 -40.80 -10.06
N LEU A 184 5.79 -40.27 -10.24
CA LEU A 184 5.44 -38.93 -9.74
C LEU A 184 5.56 -38.87 -8.21
N ARG A 185 5.12 -39.91 -7.50
CA ARG A 185 5.27 -40.05 -6.06
C ARG A 185 6.75 -40.09 -5.63
N GLN A 186 7.61 -40.78 -6.39
CA GLN A 186 9.05 -40.80 -6.13
C GLN A 186 9.69 -39.43 -6.29
N ILE A 187 9.33 -38.69 -7.34
CA ILE A 187 9.82 -37.31 -7.56
C ILE A 187 9.35 -36.37 -6.44
N ASP A 188 8.08 -36.48 -6.03
CA ASP A 188 7.53 -35.71 -4.92
C ASP A 188 8.28 -35.99 -3.61
N THR A 189 8.49 -37.27 -3.29
CA THR A 189 9.23 -37.70 -2.10
C THR A 189 10.68 -37.19 -2.11
N TRP A 190 11.34 -37.24 -3.29
CA TRP A 190 12.68 -36.71 -3.48
C TRP A 190 12.73 -35.20 -3.24
N ALA A 191 11.82 -34.43 -3.83
CA ALA A 191 11.80 -32.98 -3.74
C ALA A 191 11.50 -32.49 -2.31
N SER A 192 10.61 -33.16 -1.58
CA SER A 192 10.25 -32.79 -0.22
C SER A 192 11.30 -33.19 0.83
N ASN A 193 12.26 -34.04 0.50
CA ASN A 193 13.28 -34.51 1.45
C ASN A 193 14.53 -33.61 1.44
N ARG A 194 14.75 -32.86 2.52
CA ARG A 194 15.91 -31.95 2.68
C ARG A 194 17.28 -32.63 2.53
N GLY A 195 17.36 -33.91 2.86
CA GLY A 195 18.57 -34.73 2.75
C GLY A 195 18.76 -35.43 1.40
N SER A 196 17.84 -35.25 0.45
CA SER A 196 18.00 -35.77 -0.92
C SER A 196 18.96 -34.91 -1.76
N GLU A 197 19.48 -35.53 -2.81
CA GLU A 197 20.30 -34.87 -3.83
C GLU A 197 19.58 -33.69 -4.47
N ARG A 198 20.33 -32.67 -4.92
CA ARG A 198 19.75 -31.44 -5.48
C ARG A 198 19.29 -31.55 -6.94
N ILE A 199 19.63 -32.65 -7.62
CA ILE A 199 19.28 -32.90 -9.02
C ILE A 199 18.58 -34.25 -9.14
N PHE A 200 17.36 -34.26 -9.68
CA PHE A 200 16.67 -35.49 -10.08
C PHE A 200 16.92 -35.75 -11.56
N TRP A 201 17.57 -36.87 -11.87
CA TRP A 201 17.87 -37.25 -13.25
C TRP A 201 16.82 -38.24 -13.79
N LEU A 202 15.86 -37.72 -14.58
CA LEU A 202 14.86 -38.54 -15.26
C LEU A 202 15.41 -39.06 -16.61
N ASN A 203 15.90 -40.30 -16.63
CA ASN A 203 16.36 -40.96 -17.85
C ASN A 203 15.33 -41.93 -18.44
N GLY A 204 15.50 -42.27 -19.72
CA GLY A 204 14.65 -43.23 -20.42
C GLY A 204 14.70 -43.08 -21.92
N MET A 205 14.22 -44.09 -22.65
CA MET A 205 14.19 -44.13 -24.11
C MET A 205 13.49 -42.89 -24.71
N ALA A 206 13.88 -42.49 -25.92
CA ALA A 206 13.19 -41.43 -26.64
C ALA A 206 11.70 -41.78 -26.82
N GLY A 207 10.81 -40.78 -26.77
CA GLY A 207 9.37 -40.98 -26.93
C GLY A 207 8.61 -41.51 -25.70
N THR A 208 9.26 -41.80 -24.57
CA THR A 208 8.57 -42.34 -23.38
C THR A 208 7.81 -41.32 -22.52
N GLY A 209 7.73 -40.07 -22.97
CA GLY A 209 6.97 -39.01 -22.27
C GLY A 209 7.74 -38.30 -21.14
N LYS A 210 9.07 -38.28 -21.15
CA LYS A 210 9.88 -37.56 -20.13
C LYS A 210 9.48 -36.08 -19.97
N SER A 211 9.35 -35.36 -21.09
CA SER A 211 8.92 -33.95 -21.06
C SER A 211 7.50 -33.80 -20.50
N THR A 212 6.60 -34.74 -20.81
CA THR A 212 5.25 -34.81 -20.25
C THR A 212 5.27 -34.99 -18.73
N ILE A 213 6.16 -35.84 -18.22
CA ILE A 213 6.38 -36.03 -16.77
C ILE A 213 6.89 -34.71 -16.15
N SER A 214 7.93 -34.10 -16.70
CA SER A 214 8.49 -32.84 -16.18
C SER A 214 7.46 -31.71 -16.12
N ARG A 215 6.59 -31.57 -17.13
CA ARG A 215 5.49 -30.58 -17.11
C ARG A 215 4.45 -30.89 -16.04
N THR A 216 4.15 -32.16 -15.82
CA THR A 216 3.21 -32.59 -14.76
C THR A 216 3.79 -32.28 -13.38
N VAL A 217 5.08 -32.53 -13.17
CA VAL A 217 5.78 -32.21 -11.93
C VAL A 217 5.79 -30.71 -11.69
N ALA A 218 6.14 -29.91 -12.69
CA ALA A 218 6.13 -28.44 -12.59
C ALA A 218 4.74 -27.91 -12.21
N GLN A 219 3.68 -28.36 -12.88
CA GLN A 219 2.31 -28.00 -12.52
C GLN A 219 1.97 -28.40 -11.08
N THR A 220 2.28 -29.63 -10.69
CA THR A 220 1.96 -30.13 -9.35
C THR A 220 2.64 -29.30 -8.26
N PHE A 221 3.90 -28.90 -8.45
CA PHE A 221 4.62 -28.05 -7.50
C PHE A 221 4.14 -26.59 -7.55
N ALA A 222 3.71 -26.09 -8.71
CA ALA A 222 3.09 -24.78 -8.79
C ALA A 222 1.77 -24.74 -8.01
N ASP A 223 0.92 -25.77 -8.17
CA ASP A 223 -0.37 -25.89 -7.48
C ASP A 223 -0.20 -26.00 -5.95
N LYS A 224 0.91 -26.60 -5.50
CA LYS A 224 1.28 -26.67 -4.07
C LYS A 224 1.90 -25.39 -3.52
N GLY A 225 2.36 -24.48 -4.39
CA GLY A 225 3.15 -23.31 -4.00
C GLY A 225 4.64 -23.58 -3.76
N ASP A 226 5.13 -24.76 -4.13
CA ASP A 226 6.53 -25.19 -3.92
C ASP A 226 7.45 -24.87 -5.11
N LEU A 227 6.90 -24.57 -6.29
CA LEU A 227 7.69 -24.27 -7.49
C LEU A 227 8.25 -22.85 -7.47
N GLY A 228 9.55 -22.70 -7.25
CA GLY A 228 10.25 -21.41 -7.31
C GLY A 228 10.35 -20.83 -8.73
N ALA A 229 10.80 -21.63 -9.70
CA ALA A 229 10.96 -21.21 -11.09
C ALA A 229 11.00 -22.44 -12.02
N SER A 230 10.80 -22.23 -13.32
CA SER A 230 10.89 -23.28 -14.34
C SER A 230 11.51 -22.77 -15.65
N PHE A 231 12.25 -23.65 -16.32
CA PHE A 231 12.81 -23.37 -17.64
C PHE A 231 12.81 -24.65 -18.48
N PHE A 232 12.08 -24.65 -19.59
CA PHE A 232 12.01 -25.77 -20.53
C PHE A 232 12.90 -25.49 -21.73
N PHE A 233 14.06 -26.16 -21.78
CA PHE A 233 14.94 -26.16 -22.94
C PHE A 233 14.28 -26.81 -24.16
N LYS A 234 14.35 -26.13 -25.30
CA LYS A 234 13.84 -26.63 -26.58
C LYS A 234 14.81 -26.29 -27.72
N ARG A 235 15.37 -27.33 -28.32
CA ARG A 235 16.29 -27.18 -29.45
C ARG A 235 15.58 -26.53 -30.64
N GLY A 236 16.19 -25.50 -31.21
CA GLY A 236 15.64 -24.77 -32.34
C GLY A 236 14.70 -23.61 -31.97
N GLU A 237 14.34 -23.44 -30.70
CA GLU A 237 13.50 -22.33 -30.22
C GLU A 237 14.35 -21.21 -29.60
N GLY A 238 15.22 -20.58 -30.39
CA GLY A 238 15.95 -19.36 -30.02
C GLY A 238 16.61 -19.42 -28.62
N ASP A 239 16.20 -18.50 -27.74
CA ASP A 239 16.72 -18.32 -26.37
C ASP A 239 16.49 -19.54 -25.45
N ARG A 240 15.60 -20.46 -25.81
CA ARG A 240 15.37 -21.72 -25.10
C ARG A 240 16.25 -22.87 -25.62
N GLY A 241 16.98 -22.65 -26.71
CA GLY A 241 17.85 -23.64 -27.35
C GLY A 241 19.20 -23.83 -26.66
N HIS A 242 19.61 -22.87 -25.81
CA HIS A 242 20.89 -22.88 -25.10
C HIS A 242 20.73 -22.28 -23.69
N ALA A 243 21.76 -22.39 -22.86
CA ALA A 243 21.73 -21.93 -21.46
C ALA A 243 21.94 -20.42 -21.27
N GLY A 244 21.99 -19.63 -22.35
CA GLY A 244 22.37 -18.21 -22.30
C GLY A 244 21.41 -17.36 -21.47
N MET A 245 20.11 -17.67 -21.54
CA MET A 245 19.07 -16.99 -20.77
C MET A 245 18.60 -17.78 -19.53
N PHE A 246 19.17 -18.96 -19.28
CA PHE A 246 18.67 -19.86 -18.22
C PHE A 246 18.74 -19.19 -16.84
N ILE A 247 19.90 -18.67 -16.46
CA ILE A 247 20.10 -18.10 -15.11
C ILE A 247 19.28 -16.82 -14.91
N THR A 248 19.27 -15.92 -15.90
CA THR A 248 18.54 -14.65 -15.80
C THR A 248 17.04 -14.87 -15.76
N THR A 249 16.50 -15.81 -16.54
CA THR A 249 15.08 -16.19 -16.51
C THR A 249 14.68 -16.76 -15.15
N ILE A 250 15.50 -17.67 -14.59
CA ILE A 250 15.25 -18.24 -13.26
C ILE A 250 15.31 -17.15 -12.17
N ALA A 251 16.29 -16.24 -12.23
CA ALA A 251 16.41 -15.14 -11.28
C ALA A 251 15.18 -14.21 -11.33
N THR A 252 14.72 -13.84 -12.53
CA THR A 252 13.53 -13.00 -12.71
C THR A 252 12.29 -13.66 -12.10
N GLN A 253 12.05 -14.95 -12.40
CA GLN A 253 10.91 -15.69 -11.83
C GLN A 253 10.99 -15.81 -10.30
N LEU A 254 12.17 -16.11 -9.75
CA LEU A 254 12.36 -16.24 -8.31
C LEU A 254 12.10 -14.92 -7.59
N ILE A 255 12.55 -13.79 -8.13
CA ILE A 255 12.34 -12.48 -7.51
C ILE A 255 10.88 -12.05 -7.62
N GLN A 256 10.19 -12.37 -8.72
CA GLN A 256 8.75 -12.11 -8.85
C GLN A 256 7.94 -12.90 -7.81
N LYS A 257 8.30 -14.15 -7.53
CA LYS A 257 7.62 -14.97 -6.50
C LYS A 257 8.05 -14.64 -5.08
N LEU A 258 9.33 -14.29 -4.87
CA LEU A 258 9.94 -13.98 -3.59
C LEU A 258 10.68 -12.64 -3.67
N PRO A 259 9.96 -11.50 -3.55
CA PRO A 259 10.55 -10.17 -3.69
C PRO A 259 11.71 -9.88 -2.73
N SER A 260 11.77 -10.60 -1.59
CA SER A 260 12.86 -10.50 -0.62
C SER A 260 14.21 -11.04 -1.12
N LEU A 261 14.24 -11.75 -2.25
CA LEU A 261 15.49 -12.22 -2.88
C LEU A 261 16.17 -11.14 -3.72
N ALA A 262 15.49 -10.04 -4.02
CA ALA A 262 16.10 -8.93 -4.71
C ALA A 262 17.14 -8.24 -3.82
N PRO A 263 18.23 -7.72 -4.41
CA PRO A 263 19.27 -6.97 -3.72
C PRO A 263 18.79 -5.61 -3.20
#